data_AF-E5C9G3-F1
#
_entry.id   AF-E5C9G3-F1
#
_cell.length_a   1.000
_cell.length_b   1.000
_cell.length_c   1.000
_cell.angle_alpha   90.00
_cell.angle_beta   90.00
_cell.angle_gamma   90.00
#
_symmetry.space_group_name_H-M   'P 1'
#
loop_
_entity.id
_entity.type
_entity.pdbx_description
1 polymer ?
#
loop_
_entity_poly.entity_id
_entity_poly.type
_entity_poly.pdbx_seq_one_letter_code
_entity_poly.pdbx_strand_id
1 'polypeptide(L)'
;MKKLLSILCTGLLLCGAGLTSCENYDDPVTGNAYGNNSIPEGRTISIAALKEKYNDFIDTSKDTYTTIEGETRIEGVITCDDESGNLYKKLVVADETGAIVIGVNATGLYAFCPVGQKVVIDCKGLQIGSYRKQAQIGTVYNNAVGRMPEYVWKQHVRLINEPKLYYSELTPIEITTPAELAAINLKEAPVLVTFKNVKLTEADGTATYAPGDEGSVKRYFTYADGTESGSNLFLYTSAYANFSMEVMPQGSVNITGILLRYNNQWEVVVRTLNDIKRNN
;
A
#
# COMPACT_ATOMS: atom_id res chain seq x y z
N MET A 1 5.27 93.55 -2.81
CA MET A 1 5.96 92.84 -1.70
C MET A 1 5.19 91.53 -1.48
N LYS A 2 5.64 90.29 -1.62
CA LYS A 2 6.91 89.56 -1.86
C LYS A 2 6.52 88.32 -2.71
N LYS A 3 7.16 88.04 -3.86
CA LYS A 3 8.18 86.98 -4.10
C LYS A 3 7.64 85.54 -3.89
N LEU A 4 7.46 84.69 -4.92
CA LEU A 4 8.41 83.93 -5.79
C LEU A 4 8.58 82.45 -5.34
N LEU A 5 8.30 81.49 -6.24
CA LEU A 5 8.88 80.13 -6.50
C LEU A 5 7.74 79.19 -6.99
N SER A 6 7.64 78.72 -8.25
CA SER A 6 8.53 77.95 -9.15
C SER A 6 8.86 76.52 -8.69
N ILE A 7 8.48 75.54 -9.54
CA ILE A 7 9.08 74.22 -9.91
C ILE A 7 7.89 73.34 -10.39
N LEU A 8 7.55 73.27 -11.69
CA LEU A 8 8.16 72.55 -12.82
C LEU A 8 8.30 71.03 -12.61
N CYS A 9 7.53 70.23 -13.36
CA CYS A 9 8.02 69.07 -14.16
C CYS A 9 6.86 68.29 -14.81
N THR A 10 6.61 68.62 -16.08
CA THR A 10 6.59 67.73 -17.25
C THR A 10 6.43 66.22 -17.03
N GLY A 11 5.51 65.60 -17.76
CA GLY A 11 5.65 64.18 -18.10
C GLY A 11 4.36 63.42 -18.38
N LEU A 12 3.64 63.79 -19.44
CA LEU A 12 2.70 62.89 -20.09
C LEU A 12 3.52 61.70 -20.67
N LEU A 13 3.32 60.49 -20.15
CA LEU A 13 3.87 59.27 -20.73
C LEU A 13 2.74 58.28 -20.95
N LEU A 14 2.36 58.15 -22.22
CA LEU A 14 1.57 57.05 -22.76
C LEU A 14 2.24 55.73 -22.39
N CYS A 15 1.49 54.83 -21.75
CA CYS A 15 1.66 53.39 -21.95
C CYS A 15 0.26 52.76 -22.00
N GLY A 16 -0.31 52.72 -23.21
CA GLY A 16 -1.23 51.66 -23.56
C GLY A 16 -0.42 50.39 -23.76
N ALA A 17 -0.66 49.39 -22.90
CA ALA A 17 -0.38 47.99 -23.18
C ALA A 17 -1.38 47.19 -22.33
N GLY A 18 -2.24 46.42 -23.00
CA GLY A 18 -3.30 45.66 -22.38
C GLY A 18 -2.77 44.67 -21.36
N LEU A 19 -3.37 44.68 -20.17
CA LEU A 19 -3.36 43.52 -19.29
C LEU A 19 -4.68 42.80 -19.52
N THR A 20 -4.70 41.90 -20.51
CA THR A 20 -5.68 40.81 -20.52
C THR A 20 -5.18 39.75 -19.53
N SER A 21 -5.29 40.02 -18.23
CA SER A 21 -5.10 38.98 -17.23
C SER A 21 -6.40 38.19 -17.09
N CYS A 22 -6.68 37.34 -18.09
CA CYS A 22 -7.58 36.20 -17.89
C CYS A 22 -6.71 35.02 -17.46
N GLU A 23 -6.33 34.98 -16.20
CA GLU A 23 -6.11 33.69 -15.54
C GLU A 23 -7.33 33.49 -14.63
N ASN A 24 -8.22 32.61 -15.05
CA ASN A 24 -9.31 32.11 -14.20
C ASN A 24 -8.67 31.42 -12.99
N TYR A 25 -8.52 32.12 -11.88
CA TYR A 25 -8.10 31.56 -10.58
C TYR A 25 -9.27 30.97 -9.78
N ASP A 26 -10.47 30.95 -10.35
CA ASP A 26 -11.70 30.60 -9.63
C ASP A 26 -12.36 29.29 -10.07
N ASP A 27 -11.68 28.44 -10.84
CA ASP A 27 -12.15 27.05 -10.95
C ASP A 27 -11.73 26.31 -9.67
N PRO A 28 -12.64 26.02 -8.72
CA PRO A 28 -12.29 25.21 -7.57
C PRO A 28 -11.72 23.89 -8.11
N VAL A 29 -10.70 23.34 -7.46
CA VAL A 29 -10.23 21.99 -7.76
C VAL A 29 -11.40 21.05 -7.49
N THR A 30 -12.15 20.71 -8.54
CA THR A 30 -13.22 19.72 -8.51
C THR A 30 -12.54 18.36 -8.52
N GLY A 31 -12.01 17.94 -7.37
CA GLY A 31 -11.25 16.70 -7.22
C GLY A 31 -10.52 16.61 -5.89
N ASN A 32 -10.04 15.42 -5.53
CA ASN A 32 -9.26 15.23 -4.31
C ASN A 32 -7.94 16.03 -4.39
N ALA A 33 -7.56 16.73 -3.33
CA ALA A 33 -6.31 17.50 -3.29
C ALA A 33 -5.05 16.60 -3.26
N TYR A 34 -5.22 15.30 -2.99
CA TYR A 34 -4.15 14.32 -2.98
C TYR A 34 -4.11 13.52 -4.29
N GLY A 35 -2.91 13.41 -4.86
CA GLY A 35 -2.65 12.68 -6.10
C GLY A 35 -2.76 13.58 -7.35
N ASN A 36 -3.01 12.93 -8.48
CA ASN A 36 -3.06 13.54 -9.81
C ASN A 36 -4.43 13.26 -10.47
N ASN A 37 -5.35 14.23 -10.38
CA ASN A 37 -6.69 14.10 -10.94
C ASN A 37 -6.72 14.05 -12.48
N SER A 38 -5.61 14.34 -13.17
CA SER A 38 -5.51 14.22 -14.63
C SER A 38 -5.36 12.77 -15.12
N ILE A 39 -5.04 11.81 -14.23
CA ILE A 39 -5.01 10.39 -14.58
C ILE A 39 -6.44 9.95 -14.95
N PRO A 40 -6.68 9.33 -16.12
CA PRO A 40 -8.02 8.85 -16.49
C PRO A 40 -8.50 7.75 -15.53
N GLU A 41 -9.81 7.72 -15.24
CA GLU A 41 -10.41 6.59 -14.53
C GLU A 41 -10.35 5.32 -15.37
N GLY A 42 -10.44 4.16 -14.72
CA GLY A 42 -10.38 2.87 -15.37
C GLY A 42 -8.95 2.34 -15.53
N ARG A 43 -8.84 1.02 -15.40
CA ARG A 43 -7.61 0.28 -15.69
C ARG A 43 -7.47 -0.04 -17.18
N THR A 44 -6.24 -0.21 -17.64
CA THR A 44 -5.93 -0.78 -18.96
C THR A 44 -5.50 -2.24 -18.88
N ILE A 45 -5.18 -2.73 -17.68
CA ILE A 45 -4.82 -4.12 -17.40
C ILE A 45 -5.28 -4.50 -15.99
N SER A 46 -5.68 -5.75 -15.77
CA SER A 46 -5.94 -6.25 -14.41
C SER A 46 -4.64 -6.50 -13.64
N ILE A 47 -4.70 -6.53 -12.32
CA ILE A 47 -3.51 -6.74 -11.49
C ILE A 47 -2.90 -8.13 -11.73
N ALA A 48 -3.71 -9.18 -11.88
CA ALA A 48 -3.21 -10.51 -12.22
C ALA A 48 -2.51 -10.53 -13.59
N ALA A 49 -3.11 -9.90 -14.61
CA ALA A 49 -2.50 -9.84 -15.94
C ALA A 49 -1.21 -9.00 -15.96
N LEU A 50 -1.13 -7.96 -15.13
CA LEU A 50 0.10 -7.20 -14.93
C LEU A 50 1.20 -8.07 -14.32
N LYS A 51 0.88 -8.82 -13.24
CA LYS A 51 1.85 -9.74 -12.63
C LYS A 51 2.31 -10.81 -13.61
N GLU A 52 1.41 -11.37 -14.41
CA GLU A 52 1.75 -12.38 -15.42
C GLU A 52 2.67 -11.81 -16.51
N LYS A 53 2.33 -10.63 -17.04
CA LYS A 53 3.15 -9.92 -18.05
C LYS A 53 4.60 -9.71 -17.59
N TYR A 54 4.81 -9.51 -16.29
CA TYR A 54 6.13 -9.23 -15.70
C TYR A 54 6.66 -10.38 -14.83
N ASN A 55 6.12 -11.60 -14.96
CA ASN A 55 6.48 -12.74 -14.12
C ASN A 55 7.99 -13.06 -14.16
N ASP A 56 8.65 -12.86 -15.31
CA ASP A 56 10.10 -13.08 -15.48
C ASP A 56 10.98 -12.15 -14.63
N PHE A 57 10.41 -11.06 -14.10
CA PHE A 57 11.06 -10.12 -13.17
C PHE A 57 10.54 -10.22 -11.73
N ILE A 58 9.53 -11.05 -11.49
CA ILE A 58 8.88 -11.23 -10.19
C ILE A 58 9.29 -12.59 -9.59
N ASP A 59 9.11 -13.68 -10.33
CA ASP A 59 9.40 -15.03 -9.83
C ASP A 59 10.85 -15.46 -10.11
N THR A 60 11.77 -14.64 -9.61
CA THR A 60 13.22 -14.77 -9.83
C THR A 60 13.93 -15.27 -8.56
N SER A 61 15.14 -15.82 -8.72
CA SER A 61 15.97 -16.25 -7.57
C SER A 61 16.70 -15.11 -6.85
N LYS A 62 16.79 -13.95 -7.50
CA LYS A 62 17.36 -12.71 -6.97
C LYS A 62 16.36 -11.58 -7.19
N ASP A 63 16.38 -10.60 -6.31
CA ASP A 63 15.55 -9.40 -6.48
C ASP A 63 15.96 -8.69 -7.79
N THR A 64 14.97 -8.38 -8.62
CA THR A 64 15.12 -7.73 -9.92
C THR A 64 14.00 -6.72 -10.12
N TYR A 65 14.07 -5.99 -11.22
CA TYR A 65 13.05 -5.04 -11.63
C TYR A 65 13.08 -4.84 -13.15
N THR A 66 11.99 -4.31 -13.69
CA THR A 66 11.92 -3.75 -15.04
C THR A 66 10.94 -2.58 -15.07
N THR A 67 11.10 -1.72 -16.08
CA THR A 67 10.20 -0.59 -16.29
C THR A 67 8.88 -1.06 -16.87
N ILE A 68 7.78 -0.53 -16.33
CA ILE A 68 6.45 -0.71 -16.91
C ILE A 68 6.31 0.27 -18.08
N GLU A 69 6.37 -0.27 -19.29
CA GLU A 69 6.29 0.50 -20.54
C GLU A 69 4.84 0.64 -21.04
N GLY A 70 4.63 1.65 -21.88
CA GLY A 70 3.32 1.95 -22.50
C GLY A 70 2.31 2.54 -21.51
N GLU A 71 1.11 2.83 -22.01
CA GLU A 71 0.01 3.40 -21.20
C GLU A 71 -0.64 2.31 -20.33
N THR A 72 0.02 1.96 -19.24
CA THR A 72 -0.42 0.93 -18.31
C THR A 72 -1.05 1.56 -17.07
N ARG A 73 -2.31 1.26 -16.78
CA ARG A 73 -3.01 1.66 -15.56
C ARG A 73 -3.65 0.46 -14.89
N ILE A 74 -3.55 0.39 -13.57
CA ILE A 74 -4.35 -0.51 -12.74
C ILE A 74 -5.35 0.31 -11.93
N GLU A 75 -6.48 -0.31 -11.60
CA GLU A 75 -7.52 0.27 -10.75
C GLU A 75 -7.88 -0.77 -9.70
N GLY A 76 -7.98 -0.35 -8.45
CA GLY A 76 -8.28 -1.26 -7.35
C GLY A 76 -8.57 -0.53 -6.05
N VAL A 77 -8.73 -1.31 -4.98
CA VAL A 77 -9.06 -0.86 -3.63
C VAL A 77 -7.87 -1.09 -2.72
N ILE A 78 -7.54 -0.12 -1.87
CA ILE A 78 -6.55 -0.31 -0.81
C ILE A 78 -7.08 -1.35 0.19
N THR A 79 -6.39 -2.47 0.36
CA THR A 79 -6.75 -3.54 1.31
C THR A 79 -5.87 -3.57 2.56
N CYS A 80 -4.71 -2.90 2.50
CA CYS A 80 -3.80 -2.68 3.61
C CYS A 80 -2.99 -1.41 3.38
N ASP A 81 -2.74 -0.66 4.45
CA ASP A 81 -1.95 0.56 4.48
C ASP A 81 -0.89 0.51 5.60
N ASP A 82 -0.23 1.63 5.87
CA ASP A 82 0.86 1.73 6.83
C ASP A 82 0.43 2.19 8.24
N GLU A 83 -0.88 2.25 8.54
CA GLU A 83 -1.44 2.83 9.79
C GLU A 83 -0.79 2.28 11.05
N SER A 84 -0.69 0.95 11.17
CA SER A 84 -0.12 0.33 12.36
C SER A 84 1.41 0.33 12.38
N GLY A 85 2.06 0.63 11.26
CA GLY A 85 3.51 0.42 11.09
C GLY A 85 3.92 -1.03 10.81
N ASN A 86 3.00 -2.01 10.83
CA ASN A 86 3.35 -3.40 10.54
C ASN A 86 3.66 -3.63 9.04
N LEU A 87 2.89 -2.96 8.15
CA LEU A 87 3.21 -2.85 6.73
C LEU A 87 3.83 -1.48 6.42
N TYR A 88 5.07 -1.28 6.86
CA TYR A 88 5.74 0.02 6.78
C TYR A 88 6.00 0.51 5.35
N LYS A 89 5.57 1.74 5.04
CA LYS A 89 5.85 2.46 3.79
C LYS A 89 5.38 1.71 2.54
N LYS A 90 4.21 1.09 2.65
CA LYS A 90 3.62 0.24 1.63
C LYS A 90 2.10 0.37 1.65
N LEU A 91 1.50 0.19 0.48
CA LEU A 91 0.06 -0.04 0.31
C LEU A 91 -0.13 -1.40 -0.36
N VAL A 92 -1.24 -2.07 -0.11
CA VAL A 92 -1.69 -3.22 -0.91
C VAL A 92 -2.93 -2.80 -1.67
N VAL A 93 -2.89 -2.94 -2.99
CA VAL A 93 -4.00 -2.60 -3.88
C VAL A 93 -4.52 -3.88 -4.51
N ALA A 94 -5.83 -4.09 -4.43
CA ALA A 94 -6.49 -5.27 -4.96
C ALA A 94 -7.57 -4.90 -5.98
N ASP A 95 -7.71 -5.73 -7.01
CA ASP A 95 -8.88 -5.79 -7.87
C ASP A 95 -9.47 -7.21 -7.77
N GLU A 96 -10.51 -7.51 -8.56
CA GLU A 96 -11.17 -8.81 -8.53
C GLU A 96 -10.29 -9.98 -9.01
N THR A 97 -9.12 -9.69 -9.59
CA THR A 97 -8.19 -10.69 -10.14
C THR A 97 -7.01 -10.98 -9.21
N GLY A 98 -6.74 -10.11 -8.25
CA GLY A 98 -5.66 -10.26 -7.29
C GLY A 98 -5.17 -8.93 -6.76
N ALA A 99 -4.04 -8.93 -6.07
CA ALA A 99 -3.47 -7.73 -5.48
C ALA A 99 -1.98 -7.55 -5.81
N ILE A 100 -1.45 -6.37 -5.47
CA ILE A 100 -0.04 -6.01 -5.62
C ILE A 100 0.40 -5.04 -4.53
N VAL A 101 1.68 -5.11 -4.15
CA VAL A 101 2.29 -4.18 -3.19
C VAL A 101 2.78 -2.93 -3.92
N ILE A 102 2.47 -1.76 -3.36
CA ILE A 102 2.99 -0.47 -3.82
C ILE A 102 3.95 0.06 -2.75
N GLY A 103 5.22 0.22 -3.08
CA GLY A 103 6.21 0.79 -2.17
C GLY A 103 6.30 2.30 -2.31
N VAL A 104 6.03 3.05 -1.23
CA VAL A 104 6.10 4.52 -1.21
C VAL A 104 6.96 4.98 -0.04
N ASN A 105 7.98 5.80 -0.27
CA ASN A 105 8.92 6.25 0.75
C ASN A 105 8.37 7.41 1.58
N ALA A 106 7.15 7.25 2.11
CA ALA A 106 6.48 8.17 3.01
C ALA A 106 5.71 7.39 4.07
N THR A 107 5.57 7.99 5.25
CA THR A 107 4.77 7.45 6.36
C THR A 107 3.44 8.18 6.43
N GLY A 108 2.43 7.55 7.02
CA GLY A 108 1.10 8.15 7.16
C GLY A 108 0.31 8.13 5.85
N LEU A 109 0.58 7.14 4.99
CA LEU A 109 -0.14 6.93 3.75
C LEU A 109 -1.63 6.66 4.02
N TYR A 110 -1.94 5.97 5.13
CA TYR A 110 -3.31 5.70 5.58
C TYR A 110 -4.18 6.97 5.70
N ALA A 111 -3.59 8.14 5.98
CA ALA A 111 -4.34 9.38 6.11
C ALA A 111 -4.98 9.86 4.80
N PHE A 112 -4.43 9.43 3.65
CA PHE A 112 -4.91 9.81 2.31
C PHE A 112 -5.34 8.61 1.47
N CYS A 113 -4.79 7.44 1.75
CA CYS A 113 -5.07 6.18 1.09
C CYS A 113 -5.45 5.11 2.13
N PRO A 114 -6.51 5.33 2.94
CA PRO A 114 -6.93 4.35 3.93
C PRO A 114 -7.47 3.08 3.26
N VAL A 115 -7.52 1.98 4.00
CA VAL A 115 -8.28 0.79 3.61
C VAL A 115 -9.69 1.16 3.11
N GLY A 116 -10.07 0.64 1.94
CA GLY A 116 -11.32 0.95 1.26
C GLY A 116 -11.26 2.15 0.31
N GLN A 117 -10.16 2.89 0.25
CA GLN A 117 -9.96 3.91 -0.79
C GLN A 117 -9.79 3.22 -2.16
N LYS A 118 -10.64 3.59 -3.12
CA LYS A 118 -10.46 3.17 -4.51
C LYS A 118 -9.44 4.08 -5.20
N VAL A 119 -8.51 3.51 -5.97
CA VAL A 119 -7.43 4.23 -6.63
C VAL A 119 -7.24 3.77 -8.07
N VAL A 120 -6.81 4.69 -8.92
CA VAL A 120 -6.18 4.38 -10.22
C VAL A 120 -4.72 4.73 -10.13
N ILE A 121 -3.86 3.80 -10.55
CA ILE A 121 -2.41 4.00 -10.56
C ILE A 121 -1.94 3.99 -12.02
N ASP A 122 -1.37 5.10 -12.46
CA ASP A 122 -0.58 5.15 -13.69
C ASP A 122 0.75 4.47 -13.43
N CYS A 123 0.96 3.32 -14.06
CA CYS A 123 2.14 2.51 -13.86
C CYS A 123 3.27 2.90 -14.83
N LYS A 124 3.01 3.70 -15.86
CA LYS A 124 4.00 4.00 -16.91
C LYS A 124 5.27 4.62 -16.32
N GLY A 125 6.42 4.03 -16.60
CA GLY A 125 7.72 4.50 -16.11
C GLY A 125 8.06 4.11 -14.67
N LEU A 126 7.09 3.58 -13.90
CA LEU A 126 7.37 2.92 -12.63
C LEU A 126 8.05 1.57 -12.86
N GLN A 127 8.64 1.05 -11.79
CA GLN A 127 9.35 -0.22 -11.80
C GLN A 127 8.47 -1.29 -11.18
N ILE A 128 8.38 -2.45 -11.82
CA ILE A 128 7.80 -3.67 -11.26
C ILE A 128 8.89 -4.71 -11.12
N GLY A 129 8.83 -5.49 -10.04
CA GLY A 129 9.81 -6.55 -9.85
C GLY A 129 9.61 -7.36 -8.58
N SER A 130 10.70 -7.99 -8.18
CA SER A 130 10.78 -8.93 -7.07
C SER A 130 11.35 -8.25 -5.83
N TYR A 131 10.57 -8.25 -4.75
CA TYR A 131 11.06 -8.09 -3.38
C TYR A 131 10.95 -9.43 -2.67
N ARG A 132 12.00 -10.26 -2.74
CA ARG A 132 11.98 -11.65 -2.28
C ARG A 132 10.84 -12.45 -2.89
N LYS A 133 10.65 -12.34 -4.21
CA LYS A 133 9.57 -12.92 -5.01
C LYS A 133 8.16 -12.34 -4.76
N GLN A 134 8.00 -11.37 -3.87
CA GLN A 134 6.79 -10.57 -3.79
C GLN A 134 6.75 -9.59 -4.97
N ALA A 135 5.68 -9.64 -5.76
CA ALA A 135 5.41 -8.61 -6.76
C ALA A 135 5.24 -7.25 -6.09
N GLN A 136 6.03 -6.27 -6.51
CA GLN A 136 5.99 -4.90 -6.01
C GLN A 136 6.12 -3.89 -7.14
N ILE A 137 5.40 -2.77 -7.05
CA ILE A 137 5.59 -1.57 -7.87
C ILE A 137 6.28 -0.48 -7.04
N GLY A 138 7.22 0.23 -7.65
CA GLY A 138 8.03 1.26 -7.00
C GLY A 138 8.97 1.98 -7.96
N THR A 139 10.13 2.40 -7.46
CA THR A 139 11.27 2.88 -8.24
C THR A 139 12.49 2.00 -7.99
N VAL A 140 13.57 2.20 -8.76
CA VAL A 140 14.83 1.46 -8.54
C VAL A 140 15.42 1.81 -7.18
N TYR A 141 15.88 0.80 -6.45
CA TYR A 141 16.67 0.93 -5.22
C TYR A 141 17.66 -0.24 -5.13
N ASN A 142 18.96 0.07 -5.00
CA ASN A 142 20.02 -0.95 -4.87
C ASN A 142 19.92 -2.10 -5.88
N ASN A 143 19.68 -1.77 -7.16
CA ASN A 143 19.53 -2.73 -8.25
C ASN A 143 18.34 -3.71 -8.12
N ALA A 144 17.32 -3.34 -7.35
CA ALA A 144 16.04 -4.04 -7.19
C ALA A 144 14.86 -3.05 -7.23
N VAL A 145 13.63 -3.56 -7.23
CA VAL A 145 12.45 -2.72 -7.01
C VAL A 145 12.40 -2.26 -5.55
N GLY A 146 12.26 -0.96 -5.35
CA GLY A 146 12.24 -0.30 -4.06
C GLY A 146 10.94 0.47 -3.82
N ARG A 147 11.04 1.50 -2.99
CA ARG A 147 9.93 2.41 -2.68
C ARG A 147 10.09 3.70 -3.49
N MET A 148 9.04 4.12 -4.17
CA MET A 148 9.04 5.40 -4.90
C MET A 148 8.99 6.58 -3.94
N PRO A 149 9.67 7.71 -4.21
CA PRO A 149 9.47 8.94 -3.46
C PRO A 149 8.00 9.38 -3.45
N GLU A 150 7.56 10.06 -2.38
CA GLU A 150 6.16 10.50 -2.26
C GLU A 150 5.70 11.40 -3.40
N TYR A 151 6.57 12.28 -3.89
CA TYR A 151 6.24 13.16 -5.02
C TYR A 151 5.99 12.37 -6.31
N VAL A 152 6.70 11.25 -6.51
CA VAL A 152 6.44 10.33 -7.63
C VAL A 152 5.09 9.66 -7.41
N TRP A 153 4.84 9.10 -6.22
CA TRP A 153 3.55 8.50 -5.91
C TRP A 153 2.36 9.43 -6.21
N LYS A 154 2.44 10.69 -5.77
CA LYS A 154 1.40 11.71 -6.02
C LYS A 154 1.19 12.01 -7.51
N GLN A 155 2.21 11.87 -8.36
CA GLN A 155 2.05 12.02 -9.81
C GLN A 155 1.36 10.82 -10.46
N HIS A 156 1.45 9.64 -9.83
CA HIS A 156 1.04 8.35 -10.38
C HIS A 156 -0.28 7.81 -9.80
N VAL A 157 -0.89 8.46 -8.80
CA VAL A 157 -2.14 8.00 -8.19
C VAL A 157 -3.28 9.00 -8.37
N ARG A 158 -4.47 8.51 -8.69
CA ARG A 158 -5.74 9.24 -8.58
C ARG A 158 -6.65 8.52 -7.59
N LEU A 159 -7.20 9.28 -6.64
CA LEU A 159 -8.18 8.78 -5.69
C LEU A 159 -9.58 8.87 -6.30
N ILE A 160 -10.36 7.80 -6.18
CA ILE A 160 -11.69 7.67 -6.77
C ILE A 160 -12.75 7.67 -5.67
N ASN A 161 -13.52 8.74 -5.59
CA ASN A 161 -14.57 8.94 -4.58
C ASN A 161 -14.05 8.77 -3.13
N GLU A 162 -14.99 8.73 -2.18
CA GLU A 162 -14.71 8.43 -0.78
C GLU A 162 -14.42 6.94 -0.53
N PRO A 163 -13.61 6.60 0.50
CA PRO A 163 -13.37 5.22 0.92
C PRO A 163 -14.65 4.47 1.30
N LYS A 164 -14.74 3.20 0.90
CA LYS A 164 -15.89 2.33 1.19
C LYS A 164 -15.40 0.96 1.67
N LEU A 165 -16.03 0.43 2.72
CA LEU A 165 -15.62 -0.84 3.35
C LEU A 165 -16.39 -2.07 2.86
N TYR A 166 -17.27 -1.90 1.87
CA TYR A 166 -18.12 -2.96 1.33
C TYR A 166 -17.61 -3.57 0.00
N TYR A 167 -16.40 -3.19 -0.44
CA TYR A 167 -15.79 -3.78 -1.62
C TYR A 167 -15.51 -5.27 -1.41
N SER A 168 -15.73 -6.08 -2.45
CA SER A 168 -15.45 -7.52 -2.44
C SER A 168 -13.99 -7.84 -2.12
N GLU A 169 -13.08 -6.97 -2.53
CA GLU A 169 -11.63 -7.04 -2.35
C GLU A 169 -11.21 -6.94 -0.87
N LEU A 170 -12.11 -6.44 0.00
CA LEU A 170 -11.93 -6.41 1.44
C LEU A 170 -12.49 -7.66 2.14
N THR A 171 -13.09 -8.59 1.39
CA THR A 171 -13.57 -9.87 1.93
C THR A 171 -12.41 -10.86 1.94
N PRO A 172 -11.92 -11.28 3.12
CA PRO A 172 -10.83 -12.23 3.21
C PRO A 172 -11.24 -13.63 2.74
N ILE A 173 -10.30 -14.37 2.14
CA ILE A 173 -10.44 -15.83 1.98
C ILE A 173 -10.33 -16.48 3.36
N GLU A 174 -11.29 -17.31 3.74
CA GLU A 174 -11.23 -18.06 4.99
C GLU A 174 -10.31 -19.27 4.85
N ILE A 175 -9.41 -19.45 5.83
CA ILE A 175 -8.49 -20.58 5.92
C ILE A 175 -8.71 -21.26 7.28
N THR A 176 -9.19 -22.49 7.25
CA THR A 176 -9.48 -23.34 8.40
C THR A 176 -8.51 -24.51 8.50
N THR A 177 -7.91 -24.92 7.38
CA THR A 177 -6.98 -26.06 7.30
C THR A 177 -5.71 -25.74 6.50
N PRO A 178 -4.62 -26.49 6.71
CA PRO A 178 -3.42 -26.39 5.86
C PRO A 178 -3.68 -26.67 4.38
N ALA A 179 -4.65 -27.53 4.05
CA ALA A 179 -4.98 -27.89 2.66
C ALA A 179 -5.57 -26.71 1.88
N GLU A 180 -6.40 -25.88 2.54
CA GLU A 180 -6.95 -24.66 1.93
C GLU A 180 -5.87 -23.63 1.63
N LEU A 181 -4.89 -23.46 2.54
CA LEU A 181 -3.73 -22.62 2.25
C LEU A 181 -2.89 -23.18 1.10
N ALA A 182 -2.67 -24.50 1.05
CA ALA A 182 -1.90 -25.15 0.01
C ALA A 182 -2.53 -25.02 -1.40
N ALA A 183 -3.83 -24.73 -1.48
CA ALA A 183 -4.52 -24.45 -2.72
C ALA A 183 -4.21 -23.04 -3.28
N ILE A 184 -3.70 -22.12 -2.46
CA ILE A 184 -3.30 -20.78 -2.87
C ILE A 184 -1.85 -20.82 -3.36
N ASN A 185 -1.63 -20.47 -4.63
CA ASN A 185 -0.28 -20.42 -5.16
C ASN A 185 0.49 -19.22 -4.58
N LEU A 186 1.76 -19.41 -4.21
CA LEU A 186 2.63 -18.32 -3.74
C LEU A 186 2.67 -17.11 -4.70
N LYS A 187 2.51 -17.32 -6.02
CA LYS A 187 2.46 -16.25 -7.02
C LYS A 187 1.21 -15.36 -6.91
N GLU A 188 0.17 -15.83 -6.25
CA GLU A 188 -1.05 -15.05 -6.03
C GLU A 188 -0.84 -13.93 -5.00
N ALA A 189 0.19 -14.03 -4.15
CA ALA A 189 0.57 -13.02 -3.18
C ALA A 189 0.67 -11.61 -3.79
N PRO A 190 0.20 -10.55 -3.09
CA PRO A 190 -0.44 -10.57 -1.79
C PRO A 190 -1.90 -11.06 -1.85
N VAL A 191 -2.40 -11.70 -0.78
CA VAL A 191 -3.79 -12.16 -0.65
C VAL A 191 -4.34 -11.81 0.72
N LEU A 192 -5.54 -11.23 0.81
CA LEU A 192 -6.22 -11.00 2.10
C LEU A 192 -6.89 -12.29 2.56
N VAL A 193 -6.54 -12.78 3.76
CA VAL A 193 -7.08 -14.02 4.32
C VAL A 193 -7.52 -13.85 5.76
N THR A 194 -8.30 -14.81 6.25
CA THR A 194 -8.59 -14.99 7.67
C THR A 194 -8.34 -16.44 8.08
N PHE A 195 -7.33 -16.66 8.91
CA PHE A 195 -7.14 -17.94 9.58
C PHE A 195 -8.15 -18.08 10.71
N LYS A 196 -8.95 -19.16 10.71
CA LYS A 196 -10.05 -19.36 11.66
C LYS A 196 -9.66 -20.31 12.77
N ASN A 197 -10.05 -19.98 14.00
CA ASN A 197 -9.91 -20.84 15.19
C ASN A 197 -8.48 -21.33 15.46
N VAL A 198 -7.48 -20.53 15.11
CA VAL A 198 -6.07 -20.86 15.36
C VAL A 198 -5.64 -20.46 16.77
N LYS A 199 -4.60 -21.08 17.30
CA LYS A 199 -3.99 -20.72 18.59
C LYS A 199 -2.56 -20.25 18.34
N LEU A 200 -2.20 -19.06 18.82
CA LEU A 200 -0.82 -18.58 18.76
C LEU A 200 0.05 -19.48 19.65
N THR A 201 1.09 -20.08 19.08
CA THR A 201 1.86 -21.14 19.74
C THR A 201 2.64 -20.60 20.94
N GLU A 202 3.17 -19.38 20.83
CA GLU A 202 3.99 -18.75 21.86
C GLU A 202 3.17 -17.90 22.86
N ALA A 203 1.84 -17.91 22.80
CA ALA A 203 1.00 -17.14 23.72
C ALA A 203 0.94 -17.77 25.12
N ASP A 204 1.84 -17.34 26.01
CA ASP A 204 1.97 -17.83 27.39
C ASP A 204 1.29 -16.93 28.45
N GLY A 205 0.61 -15.86 28.02
CA GLY A 205 0.00 -14.84 28.89
C GLY A 205 0.90 -13.65 29.20
N THR A 206 2.15 -13.66 28.71
CA THR A 206 3.11 -12.55 28.85
C THR A 206 3.83 -12.20 27.56
N ALA A 207 4.00 -13.16 26.65
CA ALA A 207 4.69 -12.96 25.38
C ALA A 207 3.94 -11.97 24.48
N THR A 208 4.69 -11.02 23.91
CA THR A 208 4.17 -10.01 23.00
C THR A 208 4.42 -10.37 21.54
N TYR A 209 3.76 -9.67 20.61
CA TYR A 209 3.89 -9.93 19.18
C TYR A 209 5.32 -9.75 18.66
N ALA A 210 5.98 -8.66 19.01
CA ALA A 210 7.36 -8.36 18.62
C ALA A 210 8.11 -7.62 19.74
N PRO A 211 8.64 -8.33 20.75
CA PRO A 211 9.43 -7.73 21.81
C PRO A 211 10.79 -7.27 21.28
N GLY A 212 11.02 -5.97 21.22
CA GLY A 212 12.29 -5.37 20.80
C GLY A 212 12.11 -3.98 20.21
N ASP A 213 13.22 -3.25 20.07
CA ASP A 213 13.20 -1.87 19.55
C ASP A 213 13.42 -1.81 18.04
N GLU A 214 13.94 -2.88 17.41
CA GLU A 214 14.24 -2.91 15.98
C GLU A 214 13.92 -4.27 15.33
N GLY A 215 13.65 -4.23 14.02
CA GLY A 215 13.48 -5.43 13.19
C GLY A 215 12.05 -5.98 13.15
N SER A 216 11.93 -7.30 13.20
CA SER A 216 10.65 -8.02 13.11
C SER A 216 10.73 -9.38 13.76
N VAL A 217 9.61 -9.84 14.29
CA VAL A 217 9.48 -11.14 14.97
C VAL A 217 8.52 -12.03 14.18
N LYS A 218 8.84 -13.32 14.16
CA LYS A 218 7.99 -14.37 13.61
C LYS A 218 7.31 -15.09 14.77
N ARG A 219 5.99 -15.24 14.67
CA ARG A 219 5.17 -16.04 15.59
C ARG A 219 4.48 -17.15 14.80
N TYR A 220 4.23 -18.27 15.46
CA TYR A 220 3.58 -19.42 14.83
C TYR A 220 2.20 -19.64 15.42
N PHE A 221 1.40 -20.45 14.74
CA PHE A 221 0.08 -20.80 15.23
C PHE A 221 -0.27 -22.24 14.86
N THR A 222 -1.20 -22.79 15.63
CA THR A 222 -1.74 -24.13 15.45
C THR A 222 -3.18 -24.03 14.98
N TYR A 223 -3.54 -24.76 13.93
CA TYR A 223 -4.90 -24.92 13.44
C TYR A 223 -5.79 -25.64 14.47
N ALA A 224 -7.11 -25.56 14.28
CA ALA A 224 -8.07 -26.16 15.20
C ALA A 224 -7.92 -27.69 15.34
N ASP A 225 -7.42 -28.35 14.29
CA ASP A 225 -7.14 -29.79 14.25
C ASP A 225 -5.83 -30.19 14.93
N GLY A 226 -5.06 -29.22 15.45
CA GLY A 226 -3.76 -29.45 16.08
C GLY A 226 -2.58 -29.39 15.12
N THR A 227 -2.79 -29.19 13.81
CA THR A 227 -1.70 -29.03 12.85
C THR A 227 -0.97 -27.71 13.09
N GLU A 228 0.36 -27.71 13.10
CA GLU A 228 1.16 -26.50 13.23
C GLU A 228 1.32 -25.78 11.88
N SER A 229 1.39 -24.45 11.88
CA SER A 229 1.67 -23.65 10.67
C SER A 229 3.05 -23.97 10.06
N GLY A 230 3.98 -24.41 10.90
CA GLY A 230 5.34 -24.80 10.52
C GLY A 230 6.20 -23.61 10.06
N SER A 231 7.43 -23.90 9.65
CA SER A 231 8.41 -22.86 9.27
C SER A 231 8.09 -22.11 7.97
N ASN A 232 7.14 -22.59 7.17
CA ASN A 232 6.76 -22.00 5.88
C ASN A 232 5.54 -21.08 5.97
N LEU A 233 4.94 -20.93 7.15
CA LEU A 233 3.85 -19.99 7.41
C LEU A 233 3.99 -19.42 8.82
N PHE A 234 4.18 -18.11 8.93
CA PHE A 234 4.30 -17.43 10.21
C PHE A 234 3.62 -16.06 10.20
N LEU A 235 3.17 -15.65 11.38
CA LEU A 235 2.73 -14.30 11.66
C LEU A 235 3.96 -13.40 11.77
N TYR A 236 4.07 -12.46 10.84
CA TYR A 236 5.11 -11.43 10.85
C TYR A 236 4.60 -10.21 11.59
N THR A 237 5.37 -9.73 12.57
CA THR A 237 5.13 -8.44 13.22
C THR A 237 6.41 -7.62 13.25
N SER A 238 6.37 -6.39 12.74
CA SER A 238 7.47 -5.43 12.91
C SER A 238 7.56 -4.97 14.38
N ALA A 239 8.77 -4.80 14.89
CA ALA A 239 9.00 -4.17 16.19
C ALA A 239 8.46 -2.72 16.24
N TYR A 240 8.37 -2.06 15.08
CA TYR A 240 7.82 -0.71 14.92
C TYR A 240 6.29 -0.66 14.81
N ALA A 241 5.62 -1.81 14.81
CA ALA A 241 4.16 -1.83 14.82
C ALA A 241 3.65 -1.22 16.14
N ASN A 242 2.60 -0.40 16.09
CA ASN A 242 2.04 0.25 17.28
C ASN A 242 1.42 -0.72 18.30
N PHE A 243 1.28 -2.00 17.93
CA PHE A 243 0.83 -3.10 18.78
C PHE A 243 1.94 -4.14 19.06
N SER A 244 3.21 -3.86 18.72
CA SER A 244 4.31 -4.83 18.86
C SER A 244 4.48 -5.36 20.29
N MET A 245 4.21 -4.50 21.28
CA MET A 245 4.30 -4.82 22.71
C MET A 245 2.99 -5.33 23.32
N GLU A 246 1.94 -5.52 22.52
CA GLU A 246 0.69 -6.10 23.01
C GLU A 246 0.88 -7.59 23.32
N VAL A 247 0.34 -8.02 24.46
CA VAL A 247 0.40 -9.43 24.88
C VAL A 247 -0.48 -10.27 23.97
N MET A 248 0.10 -11.34 23.41
CA MET A 248 -0.63 -12.24 22.53
C MET A 248 -1.78 -12.92 23.31
N PRO A 249 -3.00 -12.94 22.75
CA PRO A 249 -4.13 -13.58 23.40
C PRO A 249 -3.92 -15.09 23.51
N GLN A 250 -4.16 -15.63 24.71
CA GLN A 250 -4.25 -17.07 24.90
C GLN A 250 -5.58 -17.61 24.37
N GLY A 251 -5.59 -18.88 23.97
CA GLY A 251 -6.78 -19.54 23.42
C GLY A 251 -6.94 -19.34 21.92
N SER A 252 -8.13 -19.67 21.41
CA SER A 252 -8.42 -19.62 19.97
C SER A 252 -8.79 -18.21 19.51
N VAL A 253 -8.21 -17.82 18.39
CA VAL A 253 -8.45 -16.55 17.71
C VAL A 253 -8.70 -16.75 16.22
N ASN A 254 -9.29 -15.75 15.60
CA ASN A 254 -9.25 -15.55 14.15
C ASN A 254 -8.18 -14.49 13.84
N ILE A 255 -7.36 -14.74 12.84
CA ILE A 255 -6.29 -13.84 12.39
C ILE A 255 -6.59 -13.42 10.96
N THR A 256 -7.01 -12.17 10.76
CA THR A 256 -7.13 -11.56 9.44
C THR A 256 -5.81 -10.89 9.05
N GLY A 257 -5.36 -11.02 7.81
CA GLY A 257 -4.11 -10.39 7.40
C GLY A 257 -3.80 -10.56 5.93
N ILE A 258 -2.77 -9.86 5.48
CA ILE A 258 -2.25 -10.01 4.13
C ILE A 258 -1.21 -11.13 4.14
N LEU A 259 -1.47 -12.20 3.39
CA LEU A 259 -0.46 -13.18 3.02
C LEU A 259 0.48 -12.58 1.99
N LEU A 260 1.70 -12.30 2.42
CA LEU A 260 2.82 -11.90 1.57
C LEU A 260 3.70 -13.11 1.27
N ARG A 261 4.35 -13.08 0.10
CA ARG A 261 5.39 -14.04 -0.25
C ARG A 261 6.75 -13.54 0.21
N TYR A 262 7.49 -14.37 0.92
CA TYR A 262 8.91 -14.16 1.18
C TYR A 262 9.69 -15.38 0.71
N ASN A 263 10.36 -15.25 -0.43
CA ASN A 263 10.95 -16.35 -1.18
C ASN A 263 9.91 -17.46 -1.46
N ASN A 264 10.03 -18.60 -0.78
CA ASN A 264 9.12 -19.74 -0.92
C ASN A 264 8.30 -19.97 0.37
N GLN A 265 8.15 -18.93 1.20
CA GLN A 265 7.43 -18.96 2.47
C GLN A 265 6.29 -17.94 2.45
N TRP A 266 5.28 -18.20 3.27
CA TRP A 266 4.19 -17.28 3.56
C TRP A 266 4.49 -16.46 4.83
N GLU A 267 4.28 -15.15 4.73
CA GLU A 267 4.23 -14.25 5.87
C GLU A 267 2.82 -13.69 5.96
N VAL A 268 2.08 -13.98 7.03
CA VAL A 268 0.83 -13.28 7.31
C VAL A 268 1.14 -12.01 8.08
N VAL A 269 0.77 -10.85 7.52
CA VAL A 269 0.95 -9.53 8.14
C VAL A 269 -0.43 -9.00 8.49
N VAL A 270 -0.72 -8.89 9.79
CA VAL A 270 -1.95 -8.24 10.26
C VAL A 270 -1.87 -6.73 10.01
N ARG A 271 -2.98 -6.11 9.64
CA ARG A 271 -3.00 -4.68 9.28
C ARG A 271 -3.04 -3.83 10.52
N THR A 272 -3.84 -4.23 11.50
CA THR A 272 -3.91 -3.65 12.86
C THR A 272 -4.18 -4.75 13.87
N LEU A 273 -4.07 -4.44 15.17
CA LEU A 273 -4.41 -5.40 16.24
C LEU A 273 -5.88 -5.89 16.15
N ASN A 274 -6.79 -5.08 15.62
CA ASN A 274 -8.20 -5.43 15.47
C ASN A 274 -8.45 -6.60 14.50
N ASP A 275 -7.46 -6.95 13.68
CA ASP A 275 -7.51 -8.13 12.83
C ASP A 275 -7.28 -9.44 13.61
N ILE A 276 -6.88 -9.37 14.89
CA ILE A 276 -6.84 -10.51 15.80
C ILE A 276 -8.10 -10.51 16.67
N LYS A 277 -9.02 -11.44 16.41
CA LYS A 277 -10.30 -11.54 17.13
C LYS A 277 -10.35 -12.79 17.98
N ARG A 278 -10.62 -12.65 19.28
CA ARG A 278 -10.90 -13.79 20.15
C ARG A 278 -12.20 -14.47 19.73
N ASN A 279 -12.20 -15.79 19.74
CA ASN A 279 -13.42 -16.58 19.57
C ASN A 279 -14.02 -16.75 20.97
N ASN A 280 -15.05 -15.96 21.26
CA ASN A 280 -15.83 -16.10 22.49
C ASN A 280 -16.59 -17.42 22.48
#